data_AF-A0A2C6C3K3-F1
#
_entry.id   AF-A0A2C6C3K3-F1
#
_cell.length_a   1.000
_cell.length_b   1.000
_cell.length_c   1.000
_cell.angle_alpha   90.00
_cell.angle_beta   90.00
_cell.angle_gamma   90.00
#
_symmetry.space_group_name_H-M   'P 1'
#
loop_
_entity.id
_entity.type
_entity.pdbx_description
1 polymer ?
#
loop_
_entity_poly.entity_id
_entity_poly.type
_entity_poly.pdbx_seq_one_letter_code
_entity_poly.pdbx_strand_id
1 'polypeptide(L)' 'MKGTISLAALCASLFLAGCSSAPDQTRLLPTQAIETDVTAPMDEVALANCNDMGGMPTTLHNLDGSIIGKCVLSNGKRF' A
#
# COMPACT_ATOMS: atom_id res chain seq x y z
N MET A 1 -25.25 -11.52 43.95
CA MET A 1 -25.36 -11.25 42.49
C MET A 1 -24.44 -10.08 42.11
N LYS A 2 -23.12 -10.24 42.23
CA LYS A 2 -22.13 -9.18 41.92
C LYS A 2 -20.85 -9.74 41.28
N GLY A 3 -20.54 -11.03 41.49
CA GLY A 3 -19.35 -11.68 40.92
C GLY A 3 -19.52 -12.33 39.54
N THR A 4 -20.74 -12.55 39.07
CA THR A 4 -20.99 -13.20 37.77
C THR A 4 -20.84 -12.26 36.58
N ILE A 5 -21.06 -10.95 36.79
CA ILE A 5 -20.91 -9.93 35.72
C ILE A 5 -19.44 -9.73 35.37
N SER A 6 -18.53 -9.77 36.37
CA SER A 6 -17.10 -9.56 36.15
C SER A 6 -16.45 -10.71 35.36
N LEU A 7 -16.87 -11.96 35.60
CA LEU A 7 -16.27 -13.11 34.93
C LEU A 7 -16.69 -13.21 33.44
N ALA A 8 -17.94 -12.85 33.13
CA ALA A 8 -18.45 -12.83 31.76
C ALA A 8 -17.78 -11.74 30.90
N ALA A 9 -17.52 -10.56 31.48
CA ALA A 9 -16.82 -9.47 30.80
C ALA A 9 -15.35 -9.82 30.49
N LEU A 10 -14.67 -10.50 31.41
CA LEU A 10 -13.30 -10.98 31.19
C LEU A 10 -13.24 -12.03 30.07
N CYS A 11 -14.14 -13.03 30.05
CA CYS A 11 -14.19 -14.02 28.97
C CYS A 11 -14.48 -13.41 27.59
N ALA A 12 -15.34 -12.39 27.51
CA ALA A 12 -15.63 -11.71 26.25
C ALA A 12 -14.40 -11.00 25.67
N SER A 13 -13.55 -10.40 26.53
CA SER A 13 -12.32 -9.75 26.08
C SER A 13 -11.26 -10.72 25.55
N LEU A 14 -11.14 -11.92 26.14
CA LEU A 14 -10.22 -12.95 25.63
C LEU A 14 -10.66 -13.52 24.26
N PHE A 15 -11.97 -13.63 24.01
CA PHE A 15 -12.47 -14.08 22.71
C PHE A 15 -12.25 -13.05 21.58
N LEU A 16 -12.28 -11.73 21.88
CA LEU A 16 -12.00 -10.70 20.88
C LEU A 16 -10.52 -10.61 20.50
N ALA A 17 -9.59 -10.96 21.40
CA ALA A 17 -8.16 -10.95 21.10
C ALA A 17 -7.72 -12.08 20.14
N GLY A 18 -8.55 -13.13 19.96
CA GLY A 18 -8.28 -14.26 19.09
C GLY A 18 -8.83 -14.16 17.66
N CYS A 19 -9.53 -13.07 17.31
CA CYS A 19 -10.17 -12.91 16.00
C CYS A 19 -9.39 -12.00 15.03
N SER A 20 -8.14 -11.64 15.33
CA SER A 20 -7.23 -10.99 14.36
C SER A 20 -6.23 -12.02 13.84
N SER A 21 -6.76 -13.04 13.17
CA SER A 21 -5.99 -14.05 12.44
C SER A 21 -5.45 -13.46 11.14
N ALA A 22 -4.31 -12.79 11.21
CA ALA A 22 -3.42 -12.64 10.06
C ALA A 22 -1.99 -12.51 10.57
N PRO A 23 -1.15 -13.56 10.48
CA PRO A 23 0.28 -13.35 10.42
C PRO A 23 0.58 -12.69 9.07
N ASP A 24 0.60 -11.36 9.04
CA ASP A 24 1.15 -10.59 7.92
C ASP A 24 2.69 -10.68 8.00
N GLN A 25 3.19 -11.90 7.88
CA GLN A 25 4.61 -12.16 7.77
C GLN A 25 4.85 -12.81 6.41
N THR A 26 5.50 -12.00 5.59
CA THR A 26 6.37 -12.47 4.52
C THR A 26 5.67 -12.63 3.17
N ARG A 27 5.16 -11.52 2.62
CA ARG A 27 5.40 -11.25 1.19
C ARG A 27 6.92 -11.08 1.00
N LEU A 28 7.63 -12.21 0.97
CA LEU A 28 8.83 -12.34 0.14
C LEU A 28 8.34 -12.09 -1.29
N LEU A 29 8.21 -10.82 -1.69
CA LEU A 29 8.29 -10.52 -3.11
C LEU A 29 9.67 -11.01 -3.53
N PRO A 30 9.75 -11.87 -4.56
CA PRO A 30 11.04 -12.29 -5.07
C PRO A 30 11.83 -11.03 -5.40
N THR A 31 13.09 -10.99 -4.95
CA THR A 31 14.12 -10.05 -5.39
C THR A 31 14.47 -10.33 -6.86
N GLN A 32 13.47 -10.47 -7.73
CA GLN A 32 13.67 -10.17 -9.13
C GLN A 32 13.87 -8.67 -9.14
N ALA A 33 15.10 -8.27 -9.49
CA ALA A 33 15.44 -6.91 -9.82
C ALA A 33 14.23 -6.31 -10.53
N ILE A 34 13.54 -5.39 -9.85
CA ILE A 34 12.66 -4.46 -10.53
C ILE A 34 13.66 -3.60 -11.29
N GLU A 35 14.09 -4.11 -12.45
CA GLU A 35 14.45 -3.23 -13.53
C GLU A 35 13.24 -2.32 -13.64
N THR A 36 13.40 -1.11 -13.12
CA THR A 36 12.51 0.01 -13.36
C THR A 36 12.67 0.36 -14.83
N ASP A 37 12.40 -0.59 -15.74
CA ASP A 37 11.92 -0.23 -17.06
C ASP A 37 10.51 0.28 -16.82
N VAL A 38 10.45 1.53 -16.40
CA VAL A 38 9.23 2.30 -16.30
C VAL A 38 8.84 2.58 -17.75
N THR A 39 8.31 1.57 -18.42
CA THR A 39 7.47 1.77 -19.61
C THR A 39 6.10 2.29 -19.15
N ALA A 40 6.09 3.25 -18.22
CA ALA A 40 4.88 3.99 -17.94
C ALA A 40 4.53 4.73 -19.24
N PRO A 41 3.28 4.64 -19.73
CA PRO A 41 2.84 5.51 -20.80
C PRO A 41 2.77 6.93 -20.22
N MET A 42 3.90 7.63 -20.25
CA MET A 42 4.04 9.01 -19.87
C MET A 42 4.66 9.75 -21.05
N ASP A 43 4.04 10.86 -21.43
CA ASP A 43 4.57 11.72 -22.47
C ASP A 43 5.95 12.27 -22.08
N GLU A 44 6.81 12.54 -23.05
CA GLU A 44 8.18 13.03 -22.81
C GLU A 44 8.18 14.33 -22.02
N VAL A 45 7.23 15.23 -22.30
CA VAL A 45 7.06 16.49 -21.57
C VAL A 45 6.63 16.23 -20.13
N ALA A 46 5.73 15.27 -19.91
CA ALA A 46 5.31 14.89 -18.56
C ALA A 46 6.47 14.27 -17.77
N LEU A 47 7.32 13.47 -18.42
CA LEU A 47 8.49 12.84 -17.82
C LEU A 47 9.55 13.87 -17.43
N ALA A 48 9.87 14.80 -18.34
CA ALA A 48 10.76 15.92 -18.06
C ALA A 48 10.26 16.74 -16.88
N ASN A 49 8.98 17.15 -16.89
CA ASN A 49 8.38 17.92 -15.80
C ASN A 49 8.42 17.17 -14.46
N CYS A 50 8.18 15.85 -14.47
CA CYS A 50 8.24 15.04 -13.26
C CYS A 50 9.66 15.06 -12.66
N ASN A 51 10.68 14.87 -13.50
CA ASN A 51 12.07 14.90 -13.08
C ASN A 51 12.50 16.31 -12.63
N ASP A 52 12.08 17.36 -13.32
CA ASP A 52 12.40 18.76 -12.98
C ASP A 52 11.82 19.18 -11.63
N MET A 53 10.66 18.63 -11.26
CA MET A 53 10.07 18.82 -9.93
C MET A 53 10.74 17.96 -8.84
N GLY A 54 11.75 17.15 -9.19
CA GLY A 54 12.40 16.21 -8.28
C GLY A 54 11.51 15.01 -7.92
N GLY A 55 10.56 14.69 -8.79
CA GLY A 55 9.70 13.52 -8.68
C GLY A 55 10.30 12.29 -9.35
N MET A 56 9.64 11.15 -9.14
CA MET A 56 9.99 9.88 -9.75
C MET A 56 8.80 9.35 -10.56
N PRO A 57 9.00 8.99 -11.84
CA PRO A 57 7.93 8.41 -12.65
C PRO A 57 7.55 7.03 -12.13
N THR A 58 6.24 6.74 -12.11
CA THR A 58 5.66 5.47 -11.68
C THR A 58 4.47 5.11 -12.56
N THR A 59 3.99 3.88 -12.45
CA THR A 59 2.75 3.42 -13.08
C THR A 59 1.64 3.28 -12.05
N LEU A 60 0.42 3.67 -12.44
CA LEU A 60 -0.79 3.36 -11.70
C LEU A 60 -1.66 2.41 -12.54
N HIS A 61 -2.04 1.32 -11.91
CA HIS A 61 -3.02 0.37 -12.43
C HIS A 61 -4.39 0.74 -11.86
N ASN A 62 -5.30 1.11 -12.75
CA ASN A 62 -6.67 1.45 -12.38
C ASN A 62 -7.54 0.18 -12.28
N LEU A 63 -8.70 0.29 -11.61
CA LEU A 63 -9.62 -0.84 -11.45
C LEU A 63 -10.26 -1.30 -12.77
N ASP A 64 -10.28 -0.43 -13.77
CA ASP A 64 -10.73 -0.73 -15.14
C ASP A 64 -9.65 -1.47 -15.96
N GLY A 65 -8.49 -1.75 -15.37
CA GLY A 65 -7.36 -2.43 -16.01
C GLY A 65 -6.48 -1.50 -16.85
N SER A 66 -6.80 -0.20 -16.93
CA SER A 66 -5.93 0.77 -17.61
C SER A 66 -4.66 1.03 -16.80
N ILE A 67 -3.56 1.29 -17.51
CA ILE A 67 -2.27 1.65 -16.92
C ILE A 67 -1.96 3.09 -17.33
N ILE A 68 -1.71 3.95 -16.34
CA ILE A 68 -1.34 5.36 -16.57
C ILE A 68 0.01 5.67 -15.91
N GLY A 69 0.80 6.52 -16.55
CA GLY A 69 1.97 7.11 -15.91
C GLY A 69 1.57 8.14 -14.86
N LYS A 70 2.26 8.14 -13.72
CA LYS A 70 2.13 9.14 -12.65
C LYS A 70 3.50 9.62 -12.19
N CYS A 71 3.55 10.84 -11.68
CA CYS A 71 4.71 11.38 -11.01
C CYS A 71 4.54 11.31 -9.49
N VAL A 72 5.52 10.77 -8.77
CA VAL A 72 5.54 10.77 -7.30
C VAL A 72 6.61 11.73 -6.80
N LEU A 73 6.22 12.76 -6.07
CA LEU A 73 7.15 13.68 -5.44
C LEU A 73 7.67 13.12 -4.11
N SER A 74 8.81 13.65 -3.65
CA SER A 74 9.43 13.30 -2.36
C SER A 74 8.53 13.57 -1.14
N ASN A 75 7.58 14.50 -1.26
CA ASN A 75 6.56 14.78 -0.25
C ASN A 75 5.36 13.82 -0.27
N GLY A 76 5.40 12.77 -1.12
CA GLY A 76 4.35 11.78 -1.27
C GLY A 76 3.17 12.20 -2.16
N LYS A 77 3.18 13.42 -2.71
CA LYS A 77 2.15 13.85 -3.68
C LYS A 77 2.30 13.08 -4.99
N ARG A 78 1.16 12.75 -5.60
CA ARG A 78 1.08 11.99 -6.85
C ARG A 78 0.30 12.77 -7.90
N PHE A 79 0.87 12.95 -9.09
CA PHE A 79 0.24 13.64 -10.23
C PHE A 79 0.05 12.64 -11.35
#